data_AF-A0A9K3PZR1-F1
#
_entry.id   AF-A0A9K3PZR1-F1
#
_cell.length_a   1.000
_cell.length_b   1.000
_cell.length_c   1.000
_cell.angle_alpha   90.00
_cell.angle_beta   90.00
_cell.angle_gamma   90.00
#
_symmetry.space_group_name_H-M   'P 1'
#
loop_
_entity.id
_entity.type
_entity.pdbx_description
1 polymer ?
#
loop_
_entity_poly.entity_id
_entity_poly.type
_entity_poly.pdbx_seq_one_letter_code
_entity_poly.pdbx_strand_id
1 'polypeptide(L)'
;MAAVVCTTLGDVINSSCKAVSQVICLPCRALNLGCEKLGDVLCTPMMPFIVFTFGLMTPSLVYGIRALDNYACPDLFRWLITNAVFAIFHMVGCLYIVQKLKEPGSVVSTSATTAPGIAATTGLEGKTDSIKMEEGDYVRISNNFSVPQDHERGGPNSINRVKHVLCYDKGMAVYIVVILFWLVWVCIGINRRFSVDDANAACDELTSYMNITIICGYIWMTMVGLAFCCSFLCLR
;
A
#
# COMPACT_ATOMS: atom_id res chain seq x y z
N MET A 1 8.27 19.90 -13.81
CA MET A 1 9.40 18.94 -13.80
C MET A 1 9.02 17.56 -13.25
N ALA A 2 8.16 17.45 -12.22
CA ALA A 2 7.69 16.15 -11.71
C ALA A 2 6.99 15.27 -12.76
N ALA A 3 6.21 15.84 -13.68
CA ALA A 3 5.53 15.10 -14.74
C ALA A 3 6.50 14.40 -15.71
N VAL A 4 7.61 15.07 -16.09
CA VAL A 4 8.64 14.51 -16.99
C VAL A 4 9.41 13.38 -16.30
N VAL A 5 9.64 13.49 -14.99
CA VAL A 5 10.24 12.43 -14.17
C VAL A 5 9.29 11.24 -14.07
N CYS A 6 7.98 11.47 -13.92
CA CYS A 6 6.98 10.39 -13.87
C CYS A 6 6.86 9.65 -15.21
N THR A 7 6.90 10.36 -16.35
CA THR A 7 6.85 9.74 -17.68
C THR A 7 8.12 8.95 -17.98
N THR A 8 9.30 9.51 -17.68
CA THR A 8 10.57 8.81 -17.92
C THR A 8 10.76 7.61 -16.98
N LEU A 9 10.34 7.70 -15.71
CA LEU A 9 10.28 6.52 -14.83
C LEU A 9 9.29 5.49 -15.36
N GLY A 10 8.12 5.91 -15.86
CA GLY A 10 7.10 5.01 -16.40
C GLY A 10 7.62 4.15 -17.55
N ASP A 11 8.34 4.75 -18.50
CA ASP A 11 8.91 4.04 -19.64
C ASP A 11 10.05 3.08 -19.24
N VAL A 12 10.91 3.51 -18.31
CA VAL A 12 11.98 2.67 -17.75
C VAL A 12 11.39 1.49 -16.97
N ILE A 13 10.34 1.71 -16.18
CA ILE A 13 9.66 0.66 -15.41
C ILE A 13 8.97 -0.32 -16.35
N ASN A 14 8.29 0.14 -17.40
CA ASN A 14 7.64 -0.76 -18.36
C ASN A 14 8.65 -1.65 -19.11
N SER A 15 9.78 -1.08 -19.53
CA SER A 15 10.87 -1.83 -20.17
C SER A 15 11.49 -2.83 -19.19
N SER A 16 11.76 -2.39 -17.95
CA SER A 16 12.34 -3.22 -16.90
C SER A 16 11.39 -4.29 -16.39
N CYS A 17 10.06 -4.07 -16.42
CA CYS A 17 9.09 -5.04 -15.92
C CYS A 17 9.17 -6.37 -16.67
N LYS A 18 9.29 -6.34 -18.01
CA LYS A 18 9.39 -7.58 -18.80
C LYS A 18 10.65 -8.37 -18.44
N ALA A 19 11.79 -7.69 -18.27
CA ALA A 19 13.04 -8.33 -17.90
C ALA A 19 13.01 -8.86 -16.45
N VAL A 20 12.55 -8.05 -15.50
CA VAL A 20 12.54 -8.39 -14.08
C VAL A 20 11.52 -9.48 -13.76
N SER A 21 10.31 -9.42 -14.33
CA SER A 21 9.31 -10.48 -14.15
C SER A 21 9.81 -11.83 -14.64
N GLN A 22 10.57 -11.87 -15.74
CA GLN A 22 11.17 -13.10 -16.25
C GLN A 22 12.20 -13.70 -15.28
N VAL A 23 13.03 -12.87 -14.64
CA VAL A 23 14.04 -13.32 -13.65
C VAL A 23 13.38 -13.75 -12.35
N ILE A 24 12.45 -12.96 -11.80
CA ILE A 24 11.78 -13.25 -10.52
C ILE A 24 10.88 -14.48 -10.62
N CYS A 25 10.20 -14.68 -11.74
CA CYS A 25 9.34 -15.84 -11.93
C CYS A 25 10.09 -17.13 -12.28
N LEU A 26 11.41 -17.09 -12.50
CA LEU A 26 12.19 -18.26 -12.86
C LEU A 26 12.11 -19.40 -11.80
N PRO A 27 12.31 -19.14 -10.49
CA PRO A 27 12.12 -20.16 -9.46
C PRO A 27 10.66 -20.64 -9.32
N CYS A 28 9.68 -19.74 -9.47
CA CYS A 28 8.26 -20.14 -9.42
C CYS A 28 7.89 -21.03 -10.61
N ARG A 29 8.40 -20.74 -11.80
CA ARG A 29 8.21 -21.53 -13.01
C ARG A 29 8.91 -22.88 -12.91
N ALA A 30 10.07 -22.94 -12.27
CA ALA A 30 10.76 -24.20 -11.96
C ALA A 30 9.96 -25.09 -10.99
N LEU A 31 9.21 -24.48 -10.06
CA LEU A 31 8.34 -25.17 -9.09
C LEU A 31 6.90 -25.38 -9.59
N ASN A 32 6.59 -24.99 -10.83
CA ASN A 32 5.25 -25.02 -11.42
C ASN A 32 4.17 -24.27 -10.59
N LEU A 33 4.60 -23.26 -9.82
CA LEU A 33 3.74 -22.34 -9.09
C LEU A 33 3.32 -21.22 -10.05
N GLY A 34 2.02 -21.05 -10.27
CA GLY A 34 1.46 -20.11 -11.25
C GLY A 34 1.91 -18.66 -11.03
N CYS A 35 2.96 -18.22 -11.76
CA CYS A 35 3.56 -16.90 -11.62
C CYS A 35 2.92 -15.83 -12.53
N GLU A 36 1.95 -16.22 -13.38
CA GLU A 36 1.31 -15.33 -14.35
C GLU A 36 0.67 -14.11 -13.67
N LYS A 37 -0.03 -14.33 -12.54
CA LYS A 37 -0.62 -13.24 -11.75
C LYS A 37 0.41 -12.33 -11.09
N LEU A 38 1.61 -12.84 -10.79
CA LEU A 38 2.68 -12.05 -10.19
C LEU A 38 3.30 -11.11 -11.23
N GLY A 39 3.44 -11.57 -12.49
CA GLY A 39 3.89 -10.74 -13.61
C GLY A 39 3.04 -9.48 -13.78
N ASP A 40 1.72 -9.63 -13.74
CA ASP A 40 0.80 -8.49 -13.83
C ASP A 40 0.98 -7.51 -12.67
N VAL A 41 1.20 -8.01 -11.45
CA VAL A 41 1.44 -7.20 -10.24
C VAL A 41 2.76 -6.43 -10.34
N LEU A 42 3.79 -7.04 -10.91
CA LEU A 42 5.10 -6.41 -11.11
C LEU A 42 5.10 -5.38 -12.24
N CYS A 43 4.13 -5.37 -13.17
CA CYS A 43 4.03 -4.31 -14.19
C CYS A 43 3.17 -3.11 -13.75
N THR A 44 3.05 -2.89 -12.43
CA THR A 44 2.38 -1.70 -11.91
C THR A 44 3.36 -0.55 -11.71
N PRO A 45 2.89 0.71 -11.74
CA PRO A 45 3.71 1.86 -11.32
C PRO A 45 4.20 1.75 -9.85
N MET A 46 3.63 0.82 -9.08
CA MET A 46 4.03 0.50 -7.70
C MET A 46 5.11 -0.58 -7.61
N MET A 47 5.65 -1.06 -8.73
CA MET A 47 6.70 -2.08 -8.77
C MET A 47 7.93 -1.74 -7.90
N PRO A 48 8.47 -0.51 -7.93
CA PRO A 48 9.59 -0.16 -7.06
C PRO A 48 9.26 -0.39 -5.59
N PHE A 49 8.06 -0.02 -5.14
CA PHE A 49 7.62 -0.22 -3.76
C PHE A 49 7.59 -1.71 -3.38
N ILE A 50 7.14 -2.59 -4.29
CA ILE A 50 7.17 -4.05 -4.08
C ILE A 50 8.60 -4.55 -3.97
N VAL A 51 9.44 -4.22 -4.95
CA VAL A 51 10.82 -4.70 -5.00
C VAL A 51 11.60 -4.24 -3.76
N PHE A 52 11.46 -2.98 -3.35
CA PHE A 52 12.13 -2.48 -2.16
C PHE A 52 11.57 -3.11 -0.88
N THR A 53 10.26 -3.30 -0.77
CA THR A 53 9.68 -3.95 0.41
C THR A 53 10.14 -5.39 0.52
N PHE A 54 10.04 -6.18 -0.55
CA PHE A 54 10.51 -7.56 -0.54
C PHE A 54 12.02 -7.64 -0.34
N GLY A 55 12.82 -6.84 -1.04
CA GLY A 55 14.27 -6.84 -0.95
C GLY A 55 14.77 -6.50 0.46
N LEU A 56 14.20 -5.47 1.10
CA LEU A 56 14.63 -5.03 2.43
C LEU A 56 14.04 -5.87 3.57
N MET A 57 12.89 -6.52 3.36
CA MET A 57 12.27 -7.38 4.39
C MET A 57 12.72 -8.85 4.29
N THR A 58 13.26 -9.29 3.16
CA THR A 58 13.77 -10.68 2.98
C THR A 58 14.88 -11.03 3.97
N PRO A 59 15.89 -10.17 4.25
CA PRO A 59 16.90 -10.45 5.27
C PRO A 59 16.28 -10.76 6.64
N SER A 60 15.26 -10.01 7.07
CA SER A 60 14.55 -10.26 8.33
C SER A 60 13.89 -11.63 8.37
N LEU A 61 13.32 -12.08 7.26
CA LEU A 61 12.74 -13.42 7.14
C LEU A 61 13.81 -14.51 7.17
N VAL A 62 14.86 -14.37 6.35
CA VAL A 62 15.96 -15.34 6.23
C VAL A 62 16.69 -15.49 7.55
N TYR A 63 17.01 -14.39 8.23
CA TYR A 63 17.71 -14.43 9.51
C TYR A 63 16.83 -14.90 10.66
N GLY A 64 15.53 -14.62 10.63
CA GLY A 64 14.58 -15.23 11.56
C GLY A 64 14.56 -16.76 11.42
N ILE A 65 14.52 -17.28 10.19
CA ILE A 65 14.60 -18.72 9.94
C ILE A 65 15.93 -19.30 10.41
N ARG A 66 17.06 -18.66 10.08
CA ARG A 66 18.40 -19.08 10.53
C ARG A 66 18.55 -19.08 12.05
N ALA A 67 17.85 -18.18 12.76
CA ALA A 67 17.87 -18.16 14.21
C ALA A 67 17.27 -19.43 14.84
N LEU A 68 16.46 -20.21 14.12
CA LEU A 68 15.95 -21.51 14.58
C LEU A 68 17.06 -22.56 14.77
N ASP A 69 18.24 -22.36 14.19
CA ASP A 69 19.37 -23.27 14.36
C ASP A 69 20.20 -22.94 15.61
N ASN A 70 19.95 -21.78 16.27
CA ASN A 70 20.78 -21.28 17.37
C ASN A 70 19.93 -20.76 18.55
N TYR A 71 19.63 -21.66 19.49
CA TYR A 71 18.83 -21.37 20.69
C TYR A 71 19.64 -20.83 21.88
N ALA A 72 20.96 -20.61 21.73
CA ALA A 72 21.82 -20.20 22.84
C ALA A 72 21.43 -18.83 23.43
N CYS A 73 20.72 -18.00 22.65
CA CYS A 73 20.42 -16.61 22.98
C CYS A 73 18.90 -16.35 22.86
N PRO A 74 18.09 -16.78 23.85
CA PRO A 74 16.63 -16.82 23.73
C PRO A 74 16.00 -15.45 23.49
N ASP A 75 16.58 -14.38 24.04
CA ASP A 75 16.05 -13.02 23.88
C ASP A 75 16.26 -12.46 22.47
N LEU A 76 17.44 -12.70 21.87
CA LEU A 76 17.73 -12.32 20.49
C LEU A 76 16.95 -13.18 19.51
N PHE A 77 16.88 -14.49 19.77
CA PHE A 77 16.10 -15.44 19.00
C PHE A 77 14.62 -15.01 18.92
N ARG A 78 13.97 -14.76 20.06
CA ARG A 78 12.57 -14.30 20.11
C ARG A 78 12.38 -12.98 19.37
N TRP A 79 13.36 -12.08 19.46
CA TRP A 79 13.33 -10.81 18.75
C TRP A 79 13.35 -10.99 17.23
N LEU A 80 14.27 -11.80 16.71
CA LEU A 80 14.43 -12.09 15.29
C LEU A 80 13.20 -12.80 14.70
N ILE A 81 12.66 -13.80 15.41
CA ILE A 81 11.44 -14.51 14.96
C ILE A 81 10.24 -13.57 14.87
N THR A 82 10.04 -12.72 15.88
CA THR A 82 8.95 -11.75 15.85
C THR A 82 9.13 -10.73 14.73
N ASN A 83 10.37 -10.28 14.50
CA ASN A 83 10.69 -9.38 13.38
C ASN A 83 10.46 -10.05 12.00
N ALA A 84 10.72 -11.35 11.88
CA ALA A 84 10.41 -12.11 10.67
C ALA A 84 8.89 -12.18 10.41
N VAL A 85 8.07 -12.34 11.46
CA VAL A 85 6.60 -12.29 11.35
C VAL A 85 6.14 -10.91 10.86
N PHE A 86 6.70 -9.82 11.40
CA PHE A 86 6.40 -8.47 10.91
C PHE A 86 6.84 -8.27 9.45
N ALA A 87 7.99 -8.82 9.04
CA ALA A 87 8.44 -8.78 7.66
C ALA A 87 7.42 -9.43 6.71
N ILE A 88 6.82 -10.57 7.10
CA ILE A 88 5.73 -11.20 6.34
C ILE A 88 4.52 -10.26 6.27
N PHE A 89 4.12 -9.64 7.37
CA PHE A 89 3.01 -8.67 7.37
C PHE A 89 3.29 -7.47 6.44
N HIS A 90 4.52 -6.97 6.37
CA HIS A 90 4.90 -5.92 5.41
C HIS A 90 4.82 -6.39 3.96
N MET A 91 5.30 -7.60 3.65
CA MET A 91 5.20 -8.17 2.31
C MET A 91 3.74 -8.39 1.89
N VAL A 92 2.90 -8.94 2.78
CA VAL A 92 1.46 -9.14 2.54
C VAL A 92 0.74 -7.80 2.42
N GLY A 93 1.02 -6.84 3.31
CA GLY A 93 0.46 -5.49 3.26
C GLY A 93 0.81 -4.76 1.97
N CYS A 94 2.04 -4.91 1.49
CA CYS A 94 2.48 -4.38 0.21
C CYS A 94 1.67 -4.96 -0.96
N LEU A 95 1.52 -6.29 -1.02
CA LEU A 95 0.70 -6.94 -2.04
C LEU A 95 -0.78 -6.51 -1.96
N TYR A 96 -1.32 -6.39 -0.75
CA TYR A 96 -2.69 -5.93 -0.51
C TYR A 96 -2.92 -4.53 -1.07
N ILE A 97 -2.02 -3.57 -0.77
CA ILE A 97 -2.11 -2.19 -1.27
C ILE A 97 -2.09 -2.19 -2.80
N VAL A 98 -1.19 -2.95 -3.42
CA VAL A 98 -1.09 -3.01 -4.89
C VAL A 98 -2.34 -3.62 -5.50
N GLN A 99 -2.90 -4.68 -4.91
CA GLN A 99 -4.15 -5.28 -5.38
C GLN A 99 -5.32 -4.29 -5.25
N LYS A 100 -5.45 -3.58 -4.12
CA LYS A 100 -6.49 -2.57 -3.92
C LYS A 100 -6.40 -1.40 -4.89
N LEU A 101 -5.18 -0.97 -5.23
CA LEU A 101 -4.96 0.05 -6.25
C LEU A 101 -5.26 -0.45 -7.68
N LYS A 102 -5.38 -1.76 -7.92
CA LYS A 102 -5.80 -2.30 -9.22
C LYS A 102 -7.30 -2.46 -9.37
N GLU A 103 -8.02 -2.75 -8.28
CA GLU A 103 -9.46 -3.03 -8.34
C GLU A 103 -10.22 -1.86 -9.00
N PRO A 104 -10.81 -2.03 -10.20
CA PRO A 104 -11.56 -0.96 -10.85
C PRO A 104 -12.62 -0.52 -9.85
N GLY A 105 -12.58 0.75 -9.44
CA GLY A 105 -13.28 1.22 -8.24
C GLY A 105 -14.71 0.71 -8.26
N SER A 106 -15.04 -0.23 -7.37
CA SER A 106 -16.36 -0.88 -7.36
C SER A 106 -17.37 0.21 -7.21
N VAL A 107 -18.12 0.56 -8.27
CA VAL A 107 -19.16 1.59 -8.19
C VAL A 107 -20.01 1.14 -7.03
N VAL A 108 -19.87 1.82 -5.88
CA VAL A 108 -20.74 1.59 -4.75
C VAL A 108 -22.05 2.10 -5.32
N SER A 109 -22.82 1.17 -5.87
CA SER A 109 -24.21 1.40 -6.17
C SER A 109 -24.78 1.67 -4.81
N THR A 110 -24.81 2.95 -4.44
CA THR A 110 -25.57 3.44 -3.32
C THR A 110 -26.99 3.07 -3.70
N SER A 111 -27.41 1.86 -3.33
CA SER A 111 -28.80 1.45 -3.40
C SER A 111 -29.53 2.56 -2.69
N ALA A 112 -30.27 3.36 -3.44
CA ALA A 112 -31.00 4.48 -2.92
C ALA A 112 -31.87 3.93 -1.79
N THR A 113 -31.45 4.14 -0.55
CA THR A 113 -32.30 3.97 0.61
C THR A 113 -33.45 4.91 0.34
N THR A 114 -34.56 4.34 -0.08
CA THR A 114 -35.78 5.04 -0.45
C THR A 114 -36.13 5.91 0.74
N ALA A 115 -35.85 7.22 0.63
CA ALA A 115 -36.34 8.16 1.60
C ALA A 115 -37.87 8.05 1.57
N PRO A 116 -38.56 7.97 2.71
CA PRO A 116 -40.01 7.96 2.72
C PRO A 116 -40.48 9.27 2.08
N GLY A 117 -41.10 9.17 0.90
CA GLY A 117 -41.61 10.31 0.17
C GLY A 117 -42.69 10.99 0.99
N ILE A 118 -42.39 12.17 1.51
CA ILE A 118 -43.42 13.11 1.97
C ILE A 118 -43.99 13.75 0.72
N ALA A 119 -45.14 13.25 0.27
CA ALA A 119 -45.93 13.84 -0.79
C ALA A 119 -46.48 15.20 -0.32
N ALA A 120 -45.76 16.27 -0.62
CA ALA A 120 -46.28 17.63 -0.51
C ALA A 120 -46.88 18.03 -1.87
N THR A 121 -48.18 17.80 -2.02
CA THR A 121 -48.99 18.33 -3.11
C THR A 121 -49.22 19.83 -2.92
N THR A 122 -48.61 20.67 -3.74
CA THR A 122 -49.14 22.00 -4.03
C THR A 122 -49.10 22.22 -5.53
N GLY A 123 -50.30 22.22 -6.14
CA GLY A 123 -50.48 22.52 -7.54
C GLY A 123 -50.11 23.97 -7.84
N LEU A 124 -49.29 24.15 -8.86
CA LEU A 124 -49.23 25.41 -9.60
C LEU A 124 -49.18 25.07 -11.08
N GLU A 125 -50.27 25.38 -11.76
CA GLU A 125 -50.44 25.28 -13.21
C GLU A 125 -49.56 26.36 -13.87
N GLY A 126 -48.36 25.97 -14.29
CA GLY A 126 -47.39 26.82 -14.97
C GLY A 126 -47.20 26.38 -16.42
N LYS A 127 -47.87 27.07 -17.33
CA LYS A 127 -47.74 26.98 -18.80
C LYS A 127 -46.26 26.95 -19.22
N THR A 128 -45.82 25.82 -19.78
CA THR A 128 -44.44 25.62 -20.26
C THR A 128 -44.42 25.82 -21.78
N ASP A 129 -43.88 26.94 -22.23
CA ASP A 129 -43.52 27.13 -23.63
C ASP A 129 -42.32 26.26 -23.99
N SER A 130 -42.44 25.54 -25.10
CA SER A 130 -41.47 24.59 -25.62
C SER A 130 -40.20 25.27 -26.12
N ILE A 131 -39.15 25.29 -25.28
CA ILE A 131 -37.79 25.56 -25.70
C ILE A 131 -37.16 24.22 -26.11
N LYS A 132 -36.83 24.08 -27.39
CA LYS A 132 -35.99 22.97 -27.90
C LYS A 132 -34.60 23.11 -27.27
N MET A 133 -34.29 22.26 -26.28
CA MET A 133 -32.92 22.09 -25.78
C MET A 133 -32.26 20.95 -26.53
N GLU A 134 -31.08 21.27 -27.05
CA GLU A 134 -30.10 20.36 -27.61
C GLU A 134 -29.64 19.37 -26.53
N GLU A 135 -29.35 18.15 -26.97
CA GLU A 135 -29.09 16.95 -26.18
C GLU A 135 -27.81 17.08 -25.32
N GLY A 136 -27.99 17.60 -24.11
CA GLY A 136 -27.02 17.56 -23.02
C GLY A 136 -27.80 17.31 -21.74
N ASP A 137 -27.72 16.08 -21.24
CA ASP A 137 -28.51 15.58 -20.11
C ASP A 137 -28.01 16.21 -18.79
N TYR A 138 -28.62 17.34 -18.39
CA TYR A 138 -28.40 17.96 -17.08
C TYR A 138 -29.67 17.81 -16.25
N VAL A 139 -29.62 16.93 -15.25
CA VAL A 139 -30.68 16.81 -14.25
C VAL A 139 -30.65 18.04 -13.34
N ARG A 140 -31.57 18.97 -13.58
CA ARG A 140 -31.75 20.18 -12.77
C ARG A 140 -32.64 19.86 -11.57
N ILE A 141 -32.05 19.48 -10.43
CA ILE A 141 -32.77 19.35 -9.16
C ILE A 141 -32.99 20.74 -8.56
N SER A 142 -34.25 21.12 -8.36
CA SER A 142 -34.62 22.45 -7.88
C SER A 142 -34.39 22.58 -6.36
N ASN A 143 -33.67 23.65 -6.02
CA ASN A 143 -33.75 24.48 -4.80
C ASN A 143 -33.02 24.04 -3.52
N ASN A 144 -31.77 24.52 -3.46
CA ASN A 144 -31.05 25.17 -2.34
C ASN A 144 -30.30 24.35 -1.30
N PHE A 145 -30.12 23.04 -1.49
CA PHE A 145 -29.07 22.31 -0.80
C PHE A 145 -28.40 21.32 -1.73
N SER A 146 -27.46 21.83 -2.52
CA SER A 146 -26.47 21.00 -3.19
C SER A 146 -25.47 20.49 -2.14
N VAL A 147 -25.77 19.35 -1.54
CA VAL A 147 -24.65 18.48 -1.11
C VAL A 147 -23.88 18.18 -2.39
N PRO A 148 -22.55 18.33 -2.45
CA PRO A 148 -21.76 17.83 -3.56
C PRO A 148 -21.94 16.30 -3.63
N GLN A 149 -23.01 15.84 -4.27
CA GLN A 149 -23.06 14.52 -4.88
C GLN A 149 -22.18 14.62 -6.10
N ASP A 150 -20.89 14.47 -5.84
CA ASP A 150 -20.02 13.65 -6.64
C ASP A 150 -18.71 13.60 -5.86
N HIS A 151 -18.56 12.51 -5.10
CA HIS A 151 -17.26 11.88 -5.13
C HIS A 151 -16.99 11.54 -6.60
N GLU A 152 -16.52 12.52 -7.37
CA GLU A 152 -15.76 12.31 -8.59
C GLU A 152 -14.63 11.37 -8.16
N ARG A 153 -14.91 10.07 -8.28
CA ARG A 153 -13.89 9.05 -8.39
C ARG A 153 -13.14 9.47 -9.62
N GLY A 154 -12.13 10.30 -9.42
CA GLY A 154 -11.28 10.72 -10.51
C GLY A 154 -10.81 9.46 -11.23
N GLY A 155 -10.48 9.59 -12.52
CA GLY A 155 -10.19 8.47 -13.40
C GLY A 155 -9.20 7.44 -12.81
N PRO A 156 -9.05 6.27 -13.42
CA PRO A 156 -8.36 5.09 -12.86
C PRO A 156 -6.95 5.34 -12.27
N ASN A 157 -6.30 6.46 -12.62
CA ASN A 157 -4.99 6.90 -12.11
C ASN A 157 -5.03 8.22 -11.33
N SER A 158 -6.20 8.66 -10.86
CA SER A 158 -6.34 9.92 -10.13
C SER A 158 -5.90 9.79 -8.68
N ILE A 159 -5.27 10.85 -8.19
CA ILE A 159 -4.88 11.03 -6.79
C ILE A 159 -6.07 10.85 -5.82
N ASN A 160 -7.28 11.21 -6.24
CA ASN A 160 -8.49 11.07 -5.43
C ASN A 160 -8.75 9.61 -5.06
N ARG A 161 -8.40 8.67 -5.95
CA ARG A 161 -8.53 7.23 -5.68
C ARG A 161 -7.53 6.77 -4.63
N VAL A 162 -6.28 7.22 -4.68
CA VAL A 162 -5.25 6.90 -3.67
C VAL A 162 -5.66 7.44 -2.30
N LYS A 163 -6.12 8.70 -2.23
CA LYS A 163 -6.64 9.31 -1.00
C LYS A 163 -7.82 8.51 -0.44
N HIS A 164 -8.74 8.08 -1.29
CA HIS A 164 -9.89 7.29 -0.87
C HIS A 164 -9.44 5.94 -0.27
N VAL A 165 -8.52 5.23 -0.92
CA VAL A 165 -7.99 3.97 -0.39
C VAL A 165 -7.26 4.21 0.93
N LEU A 166 -6.41 5.24 1.02
CA LEU A 166 -5.62 5.47 2.24
C LEU A 166 -6.49 5.84 3.45
N CYS A 167 -7.54 6.65 3.24
CA CYS A 167 -8.35 7.19 4.34
C CYS A 167 -9.56 6.32 4.71
N TYR A 168 -10.15 5.60 3.75
CA TYR A 168 -11.41 4.88 3.96
C TYR A 168 -11.27 3.36 3.91
N ASP A 169 -10.13 2.81 3.48
CA ASP A 169 -9.92 1.36 3.48
C ASP A 169 -9.60 0.84 4.88
N LYS A 170 -10.44 -0.09 5.37
CA LYS A 170 -10.26 -0.73 6.68
C LYS A 170 -8.96 -1.54 6.75
N GLY A 171 -8.57 -2.19 5.65
CA GLY A 171 -7.33 -2.97 5.59
C GLY A 171 -6.10 -2.09 5.71
N MET A 172 -6.12 -0.91 5.06
CA MET A 172 -5.05 0.08 5.21
C MET A 172 -4.93 0.57 6.66
N ALA A 173 -6.06 0.85 7.34
CA ALA A 173 -6.05 1.25 8.74
C ALA A 173 -5.40 0.18 9.65
N VAL A 174 -5.74 -1.10 9.46
CA VAL A 174 -5.10 -2.22 10.19
C VAL A 174 -3.61 -2.27 9.90
N TYR A 175 -3.20 -2.10 8.63
CA TYR A 175 -1.79 -2.12 8.26
C TYR A 175 -0.99 -0.98 8.90
N ILE A 176 -1.56 0.22 9.00
CA ILE A 176 -0.92 1.35 9.71
C ILE A 176 -0.67 1.00 11.18
N VAL A 177 -1.64 0.38 11.84
CA VAL A 177 -1.46 -0.08 13.23
C VAL A 177 -0.31 -1.09 13.33
N VAL A 178 -0.23 -2.05 12.41
CA VAL A 178 0.88 -3.02 12.36
C VAL A 178 2.24 -2.33 12.18
N ILE A 179 2.33 -1.33 11.29
CA ILE A 179 3.57 -0.54 11.09
C ILE A 179 3.97 0.16 12.40
N LEU A 180 3.03 0.77 13.11
CA LEU A 180 3.33 1.46 14.37
C LEU A 180 3.84 0.50 15.44
N PHE A 181 3.22 -0.67 15.58
CA PHE A 181 3.71 -1.72 16.48
C PHE A 181 5.10 -2.22 16.09
N TRP A 182 5.34 -2.43 14.80
CA TRP A 182 6.65 -2.82 14.30
C TRP A 182 7.72 -1.74 14.57
N LEU A 183 7.39 -0.46 14.44
CA LEU A 183 8.32 0.64 14.74
C LEU A 183 8.75 0.60 16.22
N VAL A 184 7.79 0.44 17.13
CA VAL A 184 8.09 0.26 18.56
C VAL A 184 8.95 -0.99 18.78
N TRP A 185 8.67 -2.09 18.07
CA TRP A 185 9.44 -3.33 18.14
C TRP A 185 10.91 -3.15 17.70
N VAL A 186 11.14 -2.40 16.63
CA VAL A 186 12.49 -2.06 16.15
C VAL A 186 13.22 -1.20 17.18
N CYS A 187 12.55 -0.22 17.79
CA CYS A 187 13.14 0.59 18.86
C CYS A 187 13.54 -0.26 20.08
N ILE A 188 12.72 -1.23 20.47
CA ILE A 188 13.07 -2.19 21.53
C ILE A 188 14.33 -2.99 21.14
N GLY A 189 14.44 -3.41 19.88
CA GLY A 189 15.63 -4.12 19.37
C GLY A 189 16.91 -3.31 19.48
N ILE A 190 16.86 -2.01 19.15
CA ILE A 190 18.00 -1.09 19.30
C ILE A 190 18.39 -0.95 20.77
N ASN A 191 17.41 -0.77 21.65
CA ASN A 191 17.69 -0.63 23.08
C ASN A 191 18.34 -1.90 23.65
N ARG A 192 17.89 -3.08 23.18
CA ARG A 192 18.53 -4.37 23.50
C ARG A 192 19.96 -4.43 22.95
N ARG A 193 20.20 -3.97 21.72
CA ARG A 193 21.55 -3.95 21.13
C ARG A 193 22.55 -3.16 21.98
N PHE A 194 22.11 -2.06 22.59
CA PHE A 194 22.93 -1.26 23.50
C PHE A 194 23.10 -1.87 24.89
N SER A 195 22.22 -2.80 25.28
CA SER A 195 22.25 -3.44 26.61
C SER A 195 23.01 -4.77 26.63
N VAL A 196 23.39 -5.31 25.47
CA VAL A 196 24.20 -6.54 25.39
C VAL A 196 25.67 -6.15 25.59
N ASP A 197 26.18 -6.42 26.79
CA ASP A 197 27.62 -6.37 27.06
C ASP A 197 28.35 -7.43 26.24
N ASP A 198 29.54 -7.10 25.72
CA ASP A 198 30.37 -7.94 24.82
C ASP A 198 30.84 -9.29 25.42
N ALA A 199 30.33 -9.70 26.58
CA ALA A 199 30.76 -10.88 27.32
C ALA A 199 30.28 -12.21 26.72
N ASN A 200 29.27 -12.21 25.83
CA ASN A 200 28.65 -13.43 25.30
C ASN A 200 29.02 -13.70 23.83
N ALA A 201 30.24 -14.19 23.60
CA ALA A 201 30.73 -14.57 22.26
C ALA A 201 29.82 -15.59 21.53
N ALA A 202 29.05 -16.40 22.27
CA ALA A 202 28.10 -17.35 21.70
C ALA A 202 26.93 -16.67 20.95
N CYS A 203 26.66 -15.39 21.20
CA CYS A 203 25.54 -14.64 20.60
C CYS A 203 25.98 -13.68 19.49
N ASP A 204 27.25 -13.69 19.09
CA ASP A 204 27.80 -12.70 18.15
C ASP A 204 27.14 -12.79 16.76
N GLU A 205 26.91 -14.02 16.27
CA GLU A 205 26.25 -14.26 14.98
C GLU A 205 24.80 -13.73 14.96
N LEU A 206 24.01 -14.02 16.00
CA LEU A 206 22.64 -13.52 16.14
C LEU A 206 22.59 -11.99 16.30
N THR A 207 23.61 -11.42 16.94
CA THR A 207 23.75 -9.96 17.08
C THR A 207 24.02 -9.32 15.72
N SER A 208 24.86 -9.93 14.90
CA SER A 208 25.10 -9.50 13.52
C SER A 208 23.82 -9.53 12.68
N TYR A 209 23.05 -10.62 12.77
CA TYR A 209 21.73 -10.72 12.12
C TYR A 209 20.78 -9.61 12.57
N MET A 210 20.67 -9.38 13.88
CA MET A 210 19.84 -8.29 14.41
C MET A 210 20.26 -6.93 13.83
N ASN A 211 21.56 -6.62 13.81
CA ASN A 211 22.05 -5.35 13.26
C ASN A 211 21.68 -5.17 11.78
N ILE A 212 21.87 -6.19 10.95
CA ILE A 212 21.53 -6.13 9.53
C ILE A 212 20.02 -5.90 9.35
N THR A 213 19.18 -6.63 10.09
CA THR A 213 17.71 -6.46 9.99
C THR A 213 17.25 -5.08 10.44
N ILE A 214 17.85 -4.50 11.48
CA ILE A 214 17.58 -3.13 11.94
C ILE A 214 17.95 -2.14 10.83
N ILE A 215 19.14 -2.25 10.24
CA ILE A 215 19.60 -1.37 9.17
C ILE A 215 18.65 -1.46 7.96
N CYS A 216 18.29 -2.66 7.50
CA CYS A 216 17.34 -2.85 6.42
C CYS A 216 15.96 -2.25 6.73
N GLY A 217 15.48 -2.41 7.97
CA GLY A 217 14.22 -1.81 8.43
C GLY A 217 14.24 -0.28 8.38
N TYR A 218 15.33 0.35 8.83
CA TYR A 218 15.50 1.81 8.75
C TYR A 218 15.60 2.34 7.32
N ILE A 219 16.34 1.64 6.45
CA ILE A 219 16.39 2.00 5.03
C ILE A 219 14.99 1.93 4.43
N TRP A 220 14.23 0.86 4.72
CA TRP A 220 12.85 0.75 4.24
C TRP A 220 11.97 1.90 4.76
N MET A 221 12.05 2.22 6.05
CA MET A 221 11.29 3.32 6.65
C MET A 221 11.62 4.69 6.04
N THR A 222 12.89 4.98 5.81
CA THR A 222 13.30 6.24 5.20
C THR A 222 12.81 6.33 3.75
N MET A 223 12.81 5.23 3.00
CA MET A 223 12.25 5.20 1.65
C MET A 223 10.74 5.41 1.64
N VAL A 224 9.99 4.73 2.52
CA VAL A 224 8.53 4.92 2.63
C VAL A 224 8.20 6.33 3.09
N GLY A 225 8.91 6.86 4.09
CA GLY A 225 8.75 8.22 4.57
C GLY A 225 9.06 9.26 3.50
N LEU A 226 10.13 9.08 2.73
CA LEU A 226 10.47 9.95 1.61
C LEU A 226 9.40 9.89 0.51
N ALA A 227 8.93 8.70 0.14
CA ALA A 227 7.88 8.53 -0.85
C ALA A 227 6.58 9.23 -0.41
N PHE A 228 6.24 9.13 0.88
CA PHE A 228 5.10 9.83 1.46
C PHE A 228 5.33 11.35 1.39
N CYS A 229 6.45 11.86 1.88
CA CYS A 229 6.79 13.29 1.84
C CYS A 229 6.77 13.86 0.40
N CYS A 230 7.37 13.16 -0.56
CA CYS A 230 7.31 13.53 -1.97
C CYS A 230 5.87 13.57 -2.50
N SER A 231 5.03 12.61 -2.10
CA SER A 231 3.62 12.63 -2.44
C SER A 231 2.93 13.89 -1.88
N PHE A 232 3.16 14.25 -0.62
CA PHE A 232 2.57 15.48 -0.03
C PHE A 232 3.07 16.77 -0.68
N LEU A 233 4.36 16.85 -1.02
CA LEU A 233 4.94 18.03 -1.67
C LEU A 233 4.48 18.17 -3.13
N CYS A 234 4.25 17.07 -3.84
CA CYS A 234 3.71 17.08 -5.20
C CYS A 234 2.17 17.23 -5.26
N LEU A 235 1.49 17.16 -4.12
CA LEU A 235 0.04 17.34 -3.99
C LEU A 235 -0.38 18.81 -3.79
N ARG A 236 0.59 19.73 -3.77
CA ARG A 236 0.38 21.17 -3.59
C ARG A 236 0.52 21.89 -4.93
#